data_AF-A0A5C6CJB2-F1
#
_entry.id   AF-A0A5C6CJB2-F1
#
_cell.length_a   1.000
_cell.length_b   1.000
_cell.length_c   1.000
_cell.angle_alpha   90.00
_cell.angle_beta   90.00
_cell.angle_gamma   90.00
#
_symmetry.space_group_name_H-M   'P 1'
#
loop_
_entity.id
_entity.type
_entity.pdbx_description
1 polymer ?
#
loop_
_entity_poly.entity_id
_entity_poly.type
_entity_poly.pdbx_seq_one_letter_code
_entity_poly.pdbx_strand_id
1 'polypeptide(L)'
;MSKPNPKSLLRRAVTLVEVIFAIGVILIGLLGLLSLMPLAGKRSQHAVGLSVAASMGENVIAELSSRKLLRDGALSSLDARTLDYDPSLAPDQQLALVGATRTPINAFCIDPMYAAKASTGTLFAGFNDRFFPYFAETQDPMLNPSSTGTAWPASQPRLPRIGFGTTNAEITRTVVENSNDLNITMPKDRTLDSRLMALQSNSGLQYGRRVPSGEYSWIATVNRLGTSRFASLSVVVMKNRDSSSDFPTALETEPRRNGVNERLAYVSFASGFNGGAGGMVYLAGAQSTLDLLQANDWIMLSRRVSATQSVHRWYRVASADREALNIVTDSNSGSIDTNLGSHFPTASGTPVWFRKVLLDGPDWSFGLNLSGPTNYVDDTFATIVPGVVAVTERIVQLDQL
;
A
#
# COMPACT_ATOMS: atom_id res chain seq x y z
N MET A 1 -37.33 -12.02 -89.80
CA MET A 1 -36.59 -10.84 -89.30
C MET A 1 -37.38 -10.27 -88.13
N SER A 2 -36.99 -10.59 -86.89
CA SER A 2 -37.65 -10.14 -85.65
C SER A 2 -36.62 -9.37 -84.82
N LYS A 3 -36.93 -8.12 -84.46
CA LYS A 3 -36.03 -7.18 -83.78
C LYS A 3 -35.77 -7.61 -82.33
N PRO A 4 -34.54 -7.46 -81.80
CA PRO A 4 -34.25 -7.69 -80.39
C PRO A 4 -34.82 -6.55 -79.54
N ASN A 5 -35.48 -6.91 -78.44
CA ASN A 5 -36.05 -5.98 -77.45
C ASN A 5 -34.95 -5.60 -76.43
N PRO A 6 -34.60 -4.32 -76.25
CA PRO A 6 -33.56 -3.92 -75.32
C PRO A 6 -34.05 -4.08 -73.88
N LYS A 7 -33.47 -5.02 -73.13
CA LYS A 7 -33.64 -5.11 -71.67
C LYS A 7 -33.02 -3.85 -71.06
N SER A 8 -33.85 -2.90 -70.63
CA SER A 8 -33.41 -1.75 -69.86
C SER A 8 -32.85 -2.21 -68.52
N LEU A 9 -31.55 -1.98 -68.31
CA LEU A 9 -30.92 -2.06 -67.00
C LEU A 9 -31.51 -0.93 -66.16
N LEU A 10 -32.50 -1.24 -65.32
CA LEU A 10 -32.97 -0.34 -64.26
C LEU A 10 -31.77 0.01 -63.38
N ARG A 11 -31.21 1.21 -63.58
CA ARG A 11 -30.24 1.79 -62.65
C ARG A 11 -31.00 2.09 -61.36
N ARG A 12 -30.74 1.33 -60.29
CA ARG A 12 -31.23 1.65 -58.95
C ARG A 12 -30.66 3.01 -58.55
N ALA A 13 -31.52 4.03 -58.49
CA ALA A 13 -31.18 5.32 -57.91
C ALA A 13 -31.32 5.22 -56.38
N VAL A 14 -30.25 5.51 -55.65
CA VAL A 14 -30.25 5.60 -54.18
C VAL A 14 -31.02 6.86 -53.79
N THR A 15 -31.97 6.74 -52.88
CA THR A 15 -32.79 7.89 -52.47
C THR A 15 -32.05 8.76 -51.44
N LEU A 16 -32.31 10.06 -51.42
CA LEU A 16 -31.72 10.98 -50.43
C LEU A 16 -32.06 10.55 -48.99
N VAL A 17 -33.25 9.99 -48.78
CA VAL A 17 -33.68 9.44 -47.48
C VAL A 17 -32.82 8.25 -47.06
N GLU A 18 -32.47 7.37 -47.98
CA GLU A 18 -31.60 6.21 -47.71
C GLU A 18 -30.19 6.66 -47.31
N VAL A 19 -29.66 7.72 -47.93
CA VAL A 19 -28.36 8.31 -47.57
C VAL A 19 -28.41 8.95 -46.18
N ILE A 20 -29.45 9.72 -45.86
CA ILE A 20 -29.59 10.34 -44.53
C ILE A 20 -29.74 9.27 -43.45
N PHE A 21 -30.52 8.22 -43.71
CA PHE A 21 -30.67 7.11 -42.77
C PHE A 21 -29.33 6.39 -42.56
N ALA A 22 -28.56 6.13 -43.62
CA ALA A 22 -27.23 5.55 -43.52
C ALA A 22 -26.28 6.43 -42.69
N ILE A 23 -26.28 7.74 -42.91
CA ILE A 23 -25.48 8.69 -42.10
C ILE A 23 -25.93 8.66 -40.63
N GLY A 24 -27.24 8.65 -40.36
CA GLY A 24 -27.78 8.58 -39.01
C GLY A 24 -27.34 7.32 -38.26
N VAL A 25 -27.40 6.15 -38.91
CA VAL A 25 -26.93 4.88 -38.34
C VAL A 25 -25.42 4.92 -38.08
N ILE A 26 -24.62 5.46 -39.01
CA ILE A 26 -23.17 5.62 -38.83
C ILE A 26 -22.85 6.54 -37.64
N LEU A 27 -23.56 7.67 -37.51
CA LEU A 27 -23.34 8.62 -36.41
C LEU A 27 -23.66 8.02 -35.05
N ILE A 28 -24.78 7.29 -34.93
CA ILE A 28 -25.14 6.59 -33.68
C ILE A 28 -24.11 5.50 -33.37
N GLY A 29 -23.67 4.73 -34.37
CA GLY A 29 -22.62 3.72 -34.21
C GLY A 29 -21.29 4.31 -33.74
N LEU A 30 -20.89 5.45 -34.32
CA LEU A 30 -19.65 6.14 -33.97
C LEU A 30 -19.70 6.76 -32.57
N LEU A 31 -20.86 7.32 -32.17
CA LEU A 31 -21.08 7.81 -30.80
C LEU A 31 -21.00 6.66 -29.77
N GLY A 32 -21.56 5.49 -30.12
CA GLY A 32 -21.43 4.28 -29.31
C GLY A 32 -19.98 3.87 -29.08
N LEU A 33 -19.16 3.83 -30.14
CA LEU A 33 -17.73 3.53 -30.05
C LEU A 33 -16.96 4.56 -29.22
N LEU A 34 -17.24 5.85 -29.40
CA LEU A 34 -16.59 6.92 -28.63
C LEU A 34 -16.90 6.83 -27.13
N SER A 35 -18.10 6.38 -26.76
CA SER A 35 -18.46 6.17 -25.34
C SER A 35 -17.70 5.02 -24.67
N LEU A 36 -17.30 4.00 -25.44
CA LEU A 36 -16.60 2.82 -24.93
C LEU A 36 -15.08 2.99 -24.88
N MET A 37 -14.51 3.86 -25.72
CA MET A 37 -13.06 4.02 -25.84
C MET A 37 -12.36 4.40 -24.52
N PRO A 38 -12.88 5.33 -23.69
CA PRO A 38 -12.25 5.66 -22.39
C PRO A 38 -12.27 4.48 -21.41
N LEU A 39 -13.36 3.71 -21.39
CA LEU A 39 -13.49 2.54 -20.53
C LEU A 39 -12.53 1.43 -20.97
N ALA A 40 -12.43 1.19 -22.28
CA ALA A 40 -11.48 0.25 -22.85
C ALA A 40 -10.05 0.66 -22.56
N GLY A 41 -9.69 1.94 -22.73
CA GLY A 41 -8.38 2.47 -22.39
C GLY A 41 -8.01 2.26 -20.92
N LYS A 42 -8.92 2.58 -20.00
CA LYS A 42 -8.72 2.37 -18.56
C LYS A 42 -8.52 0.88 -18.23
N ARG A 43 -9.35 -0.01 -18.79
CA ARG A 43 -9.22 -1.47 -18.58
C ARG A 43 -7.91 -2.02 -19.13
N SER A 44 -7.48 -1.57 -20.31
CA SER A 44 -6.19 -1.96 -20.89
C SER A 44 -5.02 -1.50 -20.03
N GLN A 45 -5.05 -0.27 -19.50
CA GLN A 45 -4.02 0.22 -18.57
C GLN A 45 -3.97 -0.59 -17.27
N HIS A 46 -5.13 -0.93 -16.70
CA HIS A 46 -5.19 -1.82 -15.53
C HIS A 46 -4.65 -3.22 -15.82
N ALA A 47 -4.98 -3.80 -16.98
CA ALA A 47 -4.48 -5.11 -17.37
C ALA A 47 -2.95 -5.12 -17.54
N VAL A 48 -2.39 -4.08 -18.15
CA VAL A 48 -0.93 -3.89 -18.25
C VAL A 48 -0.32 -3.75 -16.85
N GLY A 49 -0.89 -2.90 -16.00
CA GLY A 49 -0.40 -2.72 -14.63
C GLY A 49 -0.40 -4.03 -13.83
N LEU A 50 -1.46 -4.83 -13.93
CA LEU A 50 -1.56 -6.11 -13.24
C LEU A 50 -0.55 -7.14 -13.78
N SER A 51 -0.31 -7.16 -15.10
CA SER A 51 0.71 -8.03 -15.72
C SER A 51 2.13 -7.67 -15.27
N VAL A 52 2.45 -6.37 -15.29
CA VAL A 52 3.75 -5.85 -14.79
C VAL A 52 3.91 -6.16 -13.30
N ALA A 53 2.87 -5.91 -12.50
CA ALA A 53 2.93 -6.16 -11.07
C ALA A 53 3.08 -7.64 -10.72
N ALA A 54 2.42 -8.54 -11.44
CA ALA A 54 2.58 -9.99 -11.26
C ALA A 54 4.01 -10.45 -11.58
N SER A 55 4.56 -10.00 -12.71
CA SER A 55 5.94 -10.30 -13.10
C SER A 55 6.96 -9.74 -12.09
N MET A 56 6.76 -8.49 -11.66
CA MET A 56 7.61 -7.84 -10.66
C MET A 56 7.57 -8.58 -9.31
N GLY A 57 6.37 -8.94 -8.83
CA GLY A 57 6.21 -9.68 -7.58
C GLY A 57 6.96 -11.01 -7.58
N GLU A 58 6.81 -11.82 -8.63
CA GLU A 58 7.51 -13.11 -8.75
C GLU A 58 9.05 -12.93 -8.87
N ASN A 59 9.51 -11.93 -9.62
CA ASN A 59 10.93 -11.63 -9.74
C ASN A 59 11.55 -11.23 -8.40
N VAL A 60 10.87 -10.37 -7.62
CA VAL A 60 11.32 -9.95 -6.30
C VAL A 60 11.39 -11.14 -5.35
N ILE A 61 10.39 -12.01 -5.34
CA ILE A 61 10.39 -13.22 -4.49
C ILE A 61 11.55 -14.16 -4.86
N ALA A 62 11.77 -14.38 -6.15
CA ALA A 62 12.89 -15.18 -6.64
C ALA A 62 14.25 -14.56 -6.26
N GLU A 63 14.35 -13.24 -6.31
CA GLU A 63 15.56 -12.52 -5.93
C GLU A 63 15.85 -12.57 -4.43
N LEU A 64 14.85 -12.29 -3.59
CA LEU A 64 14.98 -12.38 -2.14
C LEU A 64 15.39 -13.81 -1.71
N SER A 65 14.73 -14.83 -2.28
CA SER A 65 15.00 -16.23 -1.94
C SER A 65 16.32 -16.78 -2.47
N SER A 66 16.81 -16.28 -3.59
CA SER A 66 18.10 -16.70 -4.16
C SER A 66 19.29 -16.07 -3.45
N ARG A 67 19.14 -14.84 -2.96
CA ARG A 67 20.21 -14.07 -2.32
C ARG A 67 20.38 -14.34 -0.82
N LYS A 68 19.36 -14.89 -0.13
CA LYS A 68 19.43 -15.22 1.31
C LYS A 68 19.91 -14.02 2.16
N LEU A 69 19.27 -12.88 1.93
CA LEU A 69 19.67 -11.58 2.43
C LEU A 69 19.63 -11.49 3.97
N LEU A 70 18.77 -12.26 4.64
CA LEU A 70 18.80 -12.34 6.11
C LEU A 70 20.03 -13.08 6.61
N ARG A 71 20.39 -14.20 5.97
CA ARG A 71 21.53 -15.02 6.39
C ARG A 71 22.86 -14.30 6.20
N ASP A 72 22.99 -13.55 5.13
CA ASP A 72 24.25 -12.87 4.79
C ASP A 72 24.42 -11.53 5.52
N GLY A 73 23.51 -11.20 6.46
CA GLY A 73 23.52 -9.93 7.19
C GLY A 73 23.40 -8.71 6.27
N ALA A 74 22.81 -8.89 5.08
CA ALA A 74 22.77 -7.87 4.05
C ALA A 74 21.75 -6.77 4.34
N LEU A 75 20.81 -7.08 5.22
CA LEU A 75 19.69 -6.25 5.62
C LEU A 75 20.02 -5.46 6.89
N SER A 76 19.73 -4.16 6.91
CA SER A 76 19.97 -3.29 8.06
C SER A 76 18.89 -2.23 8.23
N SER A 77 18.68 -1.81 9.47
CA SER A 77 17.83 -0.65 9.82
C SER A 77 18.56 0.69 9.60
N LEU A 78 17.81 1.82 9.61
CA LEU A 78 18.38 3.18 9.52
C LEU A 78 19.41 3.50 10.62
N ASP A 79 19.30 2.86 11.79
CA ASP A 79 20.23 3.03 12.92
C ASP A 79 21.48 2.16 12.79
N ALA A 80 21.77 1.64 11.59
CA ALA A 80 22.86 0.73 11.29
C ALA A 80 22.86 -0.58 12.12
N ARG A 81 21.72 -0.97 12.69
CA ARG A 81 21.55 -2.31 13.27
C ARG A 81 21.30 -3.31 12.15
N THR A 82 22.08 -4.37 12.12
CA THR A 82 21.95 -5.47 11.16
C THR A 82 20.77 -6.35 11.55
N LEU A 83 19.97 -6.75 10.56
CA LEU A 83 18.96 -7.77 10.76
C LEU A 83 19.63 -9.14 10.68
N ASP A 84 19.51 -9.92 11.74
CA ASP A 84 20.14 -11.23 11.87
C ASP A 84 19.10 -12.32 12.13
N TYR A 85 19.35 -13.50 11.56
CA TYR A 85 18.58 -14.71 11.80
C TYR A 85 19.50 -15.82 12.30
N ASP A 86 19.34 -16.20 13.57
CA ASP A 86 20.08 -17.28 14.20
C ASP A 86 19.14 -18.44 14.58
N PRO A 87 19.15 -19.56 13.84
CA PRO A 87 18.29 -20.70 14.11
C PRO A 87 18.66 -21.47 15.39
N SER A 88 19.84 -21.23 15.98
CA SER A 88 20.28 -21.90 17.20
C SER A 88 19.65 -21.31 18.48
N LEU A 89 19.08 -20.11 18.39
CA LEU A 89 18.43 -19.44 19.51
C LEU A 89 17.00 -19.95 19.73
N ALA A 90 16.48 -19.64 20.93
CA ALA A 90 15.06 -19.85 21.26
C ALA A 90 14.16 -19.18 20.20
N PRO A 91 13.02 -19.79 19.82
CA PRO A 91 12.21 -19.33 18.69
C PRO A 91 11.95 -17.83 18.70
N ASP A 92 11.57 -17.25 19.84
CA ASP A 92 11.28 -15.82 20.01
C ASP A 92 12.49 -14.89 19.84
N GLN A 93 13.73 -15.41 19.83
CA GLN A 93 14.99 -14.66 19.71
C GLN A 93 15.71 -14.87 18.36
N GLN A 94 15.21 -15.79 17.53
CA GLN A 94 15.89 -16.20 16.29
C GLN A 94 16.04 -15.03 15.32
N LEU A 95 15.03 -14.17 15.20
CA LEU A 95 15.06 -13.00 14.33
C LEU A 95 15.20 -11.73 15.18
N ALA A 96 16.24 -10.95 14.93
CA ALA A 96 16.50 -9.76 15.74
C ALA A 96 17.29 -8.68 15.01
N LEU A 97 17.09 -7.44 15.43
CA LEU A 97 18.01 -6.35 15.13
C LEU A 97 19.20 -6.40 16.08
N VAL A 98 20.40 -6.52 15.52
CA VAL A 98 21.65 -6.65 16.25
C VAL A 98 22.42 -5.33 16.21
N GLY A 99 22.60 -4.75 17.40
CA GLY A 99 23.53 -3.65 17.66
C GLY A 99 24.36 -3.97 18.90
N ALA A 100 24.46 -3.05 19.86
CA ALA A 100 25.03 -3.35 21.18
C ALA A 100 24.18 -4.37 21.98
N THR A 101 22.88 -4.42 21.70
CA THR A 101 21.92 -5.39 22.24
C THR A 101 21.13 -6.04 21.11
N ARG A 102 20.71 -7.30 21.29
CA ARG A 102 19.85 -8.03 20.36
C ARG A 102 18.39 -7.69 20.69
N THR A 103 17.68 -7.06 19.74
CA THR A 103 16.26 -6.72 19.90
C THR A 103 15.42 -7.66 19.04
N PRO A 104 14.66 -8.60 19.63
CA PRO A 104 13.81 -9.51 18.88
C PRO A 104 12.80 -8.78 18.02
N ILE A 105 12.60 -9.25 16.79
CA ILE A 105 11.54 -8.76 15.90
C ILE A 105 10.77 -9.95 15.30
N ASN A 106 9.47 -9.78 15.11
CA ASN A 106 8.60 -10.83 14.58
C ASN A 106 8.04 -10.52 13.19
N ALA A 107 8.05 -9.26 12.80
CA ALA A 107 7.66 -8.81 11.47
C ALA A 107 8.49 -7.58 11.09
N PHE A 108 8.74 -7.39 9.80
CA PHE A 108 9.48 -6.25 9.28
C PHE A 108 9.08 -5.95 7.83
N CYS A 109 9.43 -4.76 7.35
CA CYS A 109 9.19 -4.33 5.97
C CYS A 109 10.54 -4.11 5.27
N ILE A 110 10.82 -4.87 4.23
CA ILE A 110 11.93 -4.60 3.32
C ILE A 110 11.48 -3.50 2.37
N ASP A 111 12.19 -2.39 2.40
CA ASP A 111 11.94 -1.24 1.54
C ASP A 111 13.23 -0.87 0.80
N PRO A 112 13.36 -1.20 -0.49
CA PRO A 112 14.58 -0.91 -1.25
C PRO A 112 14.87 0.60 -1.32
N MET A 113 13.84 1.44 -1.31
CA MET A 113 13.96 2.90 -1.42
C MET A 113 14.49 3.53 -0.12
N TYR A 114 14.33 2.84 1.01
CA TYR A 114 14.83 3.24 2.33
C TYR A 114 16.35 3.00 2.49
N ALA A 115 16.96 2.13 1.67
CA ALA A 115 18.43 1.95 1.62
C ALA A 115 19.18 3.22 1.15
N ALA A 116 18.49 4.15 0.49
CA ALA A 116 19.04 5.42 0.05
C ALA A 116 19.01 6.53 1.13
N LYS A 117 18.43 6.29 2.31
CA LYS A 117 18.32 7.30 3.37
C LYS A 117 19.53 7.30 4.31
N ALA A 118 20.14 8.47 4.49
CA ALA A 118 21.25 8.68 5.40
C ALA A 118 20.86 8.39 6.86
N SER A 119 21.79 7.84 7.64
CA SER A 119 21.56 7.12 8.92
C SER A 119 21.23 8.01 10.13
N THR A 120 20.22 8.87 9.99
CA THR A 120 19.62 9.69 11.04
C THR A 120 18.10 9.71 10.83
N GLY A 121 17.38 8.82 11.52
CA GLY A 121 15.91 8.75 11.44
C GLY A 121 15.26 10.10 11.76
N THR A 122 14.37 10.53 10.86
CA THR A 122 13.59 11.75 11.02
C THR A 122 12.36 11.46 11.88
N LEU A 123 12.28 12.15 13.02
CA LEU A 123 11.17 12.11 13.96
C LEU A 123 10.52 13.48 13.98
N PHE A 124 9.23 13.55 13.67
CA PHE A 124 8.45 14.77 13.84
C PHE A 124 7.06 14.42 14.34
N ALA A 125 6.70 14.88 15.54
CA ALA A 125 5.40 14.65 16.14
C ALA A 125 4.98 13.16 16.08
N GLY A 126 3.96 12.83 15.30
CA GLY A 126 3.46 11.48 15.07
C GLY A 126 4.20 10.66 14.03
N PHE A 127 5.18 11.22 13.32
CA PHE A 127 5.90 10.58 12.22
C PHE A 127 7.24 9.98 12.66
N ASN A 128 7.55 8.81 12.10
CA ASN A 128 8.80 8.11 12.31
C ASN A 128 9.18 7.31 11.06
N ASP A 129 10.28 7.68 10.41
CA ASP A 129 10.72 7.03 9.17
C ASP A 129 11.25 5.60 9.34
N ARG A 130 11.58 5.19 10.56
CA ARG A 130 12.07 3.83 10.88
C ARG A 130 11.01 2.75 10.73
N PHE A 131 9.75 3.13 10.60
CA PHE A 131 8.61 2.22 10.59
C PHE A 131 7.80 2.31 9.30
N PHE A 132 7.15 1.20 8.98
CA PHE A 132 6.06 1.12 8.02
C PHE A 132 4.75 0.84 8.77
N PRO A 133 3.70 1.65 8.57
CA PRO A 133 3.75 2.97 7.91
C PRO A 133 4.65 3.97 8.65
N TYR A 134 4.98 5.12 8.04
CA TYR A 134 5.83 6.19 8.58
C TYR A 134 5.28 6.93 9.82
N PHE A 135 4.58 6.23 10.71
CA PHE A 135 4.09 6.76 11.97
C PHE A 135 4.84 6.15 13.14
N ALA A 136 5.05 6.96 14.17
CA ALA A 136 5.49 6.47 15.47
C ALA A 136 4.52 5.40 15.99
N GLU A 137 5.05 4.46 16.77
CA GLU A 137 4.23 3.42 17.40
C GLU A 137 3.21 4.01 18.39
N THR A 138 3.44 5.22 18.89
CA THR A 138 2.55 5.92 19.83
C THR A 138 1.53 6.83 19.14
N GLN A 139 1.51 6.89 17.80
CA GLN A 139 0.63 7.80 17.07
C GLN A 139 -0.81 7.33 17.07
N ASP A 140 -1.73 8.10 17.64
CA ASP A 140 -3.18 7.85 17.53
C ASP A 140 -3.65 8.10 16.08
N PRO A 141 -4.21 7.10 15.36
CA PRO A 141 -4.76 7.30 14.01
C PRO A 141 -5.89 8.33 13.92
N MET A 142 -6.56 8.65 15.03
CA MET A 142 -7.68 9.59 15.10
C MET A 142 -7.24 11.03 15.38
N LEU A 143 -5.99 11.23 15.82
CA LEU A 143 -5.42 12.55 16.06
C LEU A 143 -4.56 13.02 14.89
N ASN A 144 -4.40 14.34 14.76
CA ASN A 144 -3.56 14.92 13.72
C ASN A 144 -2.10 14.46 13.89
N PRO A 145 -1.50 13.74 12.90
CA PRO A 145 -0.15 13.20 13.05
C PRO A 145 0.96 14.25 12.98
N SER A 146 0.67 15.46 12.50
CA SER A 146 1.60 16.60 12.59
C SER A 146 1.57 17.31 13.96
N SER A 147 0.67 16.90 14.86
CA SER A 147 0.55 17.44 16.22
C SER A 147 1.20 16.52 17.24
N THR A 148 1.73 17.08 18.33
CA THR A 148 2.40 16.31 19.41
C THR A 148 1.42 15.57 20.33
N GLY A 149 0.15 15.50 19.98
CA GLY A 149 -0.89 14.85 20.77
C GLY A 149 -0.71 13.33 20.78
N THR A 150 -0.01 12.81 21.80
CA THR A 150 0.02 11.38 22.10
C THR A 150 -0.87 11.10 23.30
N ALA A 151 -2.05 10.53 23.06
CA ALA A 151 -2.77 9.78 24.08
C ALA A 151 -3.59 8.68 23.41
N TRP A 152 -3.60 7.50 24.05
CA TRP A 152 -4.13 6.22 23.56
C TRP A 152 -3.39 5.62 22.33
N PRO A 153 -3.23 4.28 22.23
CA PRO A 153 -3.32 3.26 23.26
C PRO A 153 -1.97 3.19 24.00
N ALA A 154 -1.24 2.09 23.80
CA ALA A 154 0.21 1.97 24.04
C ALA A 154 0.95 1.94 22.67
N SER A 155 2.14 1.35 22.62
CA SER A 155 2.87 1.05 21.38
C SER A 155 1.97 0.22 20.43
N GLN A 156 1.71 0.72 19.23
CA GLN A 156 0.88 0.12 18.18
C GLN A 156 1.72 -0.79 17.28
N PRO A 157 1.13 -1.79 16.60
CA PRO A 157 1.88 -2.63 15.66
C PRO A 157 2.40 -1.76 14.50
N ARG A 158 3.71 -1.82 14.28
CA ARG A 158 4.42 -1.24 13.15
C ARG A 158 5.42 -2.27 12.63
N LEU A 159 5.73 -2.20 11.35
CA LEU A 159 6.80 -2.97 10.75
C LEU A 159 8.08 -2.13 10.81
N PRO A 160 9.13 -2.54 11.55
CA PRO A 160 10.45 -1.96 11.37
C PRO A 160 10.83 -2.00 9.90
N ARG A 161 11.21 -0.86 9.34
CA ARG A 161 11.74 -0.81 7.98
C ARG A 161 13.18 -1.23 7.97
N ILE A 162 13.48 -2.06 7.00
CA ILE A 162 14.78 -2.65 6.78
C ILE A 162 15.14 -2.36 5.34
N GLY A 163 16.33 -1.81 5.16
CA GLY A 163 16.92 -1.58 3.85
C GLY A 163 18.13 -2.49 3.66
N PHE A 164 18.86 -2.24 2.58
CA PHE A 164 20.15 -2.86 2.32
C PHE A 164 21.24 -2.04 3.02
N GLY A 165 22.18 -2.72 3.67
CA GLY A 165 23.31 -2.07 4.33
C GLY A 165 24.18 -1.28 3.36
N THR A 166 24.82 -0.21 3.85
CA THR A 166 25.69 0.69 3.08
C THR A 166 26.91 -0.01 2.47
N THR A 167 27.33 -1.14 3.04
CA THR A 167 28.40 -2.01 2.52
C THR A 167 27.98 -2.86 1.32
N ASN A 168 26.67 -2.94 1.03
CA ASN A 168 26.10 -3.80 0.00
C ASN A 168 25.50 -2.99 -1.16
N ALA A 169 26.06 -1.82 -1.45
CA ALA A 169 25.54 -0.90 -2.47
C ALA A 169 25.33 -1.54 -3.85
N GLU A 170 26.14 -2.51 -4.26
CA GLU A 170 25.97 -3.24 -5.53
C GLU A 170 24.79 -4.25 -5.50
N ILE A 171 24.54 -4.86 -4.34
CA ILE A 171 23.35 -5.70 -4.14
C ILE A 171 22.12 -4.80 -4.15
N THR A 172 22.14 -3.69 -3.41
CA THR A 172 21.10 -2.66 -3.45
C THR A 172 20.84 -2.22 -4.88
N ARG A 173 21.91 -1.94 -5.63
CA ARG A 173 21.84 -1.53 -7.03
C ARG A 173 21.18 -2.58 -7.90
N THR A 174 21.57 -3.84 -7.81
CA THR A 174 21.00 -4.89 -8.66
C THR A 174 19.54 -5.22 -8.31
N VAL A 175 19.19 -5.18 -7.03
CA VAL A 175 17.81 -5.42 -6.54
C VAL A 175 16.89 -4.23 -6.86
N VAL A 176 17.40 -2.99 -6.74
CA VAL A 176 16.64 -1.75 -7.00
C VAL A 176 16.61 -1.41 -8.49
N GLU A 177 17.66 -1.70 -9.28
CA GLU A 177 17.76 -1.38 -10.72
C GLU A 177 17.31 -2.55 -11.63
N ASN A 178 16.43 -3.44 -11.14
CA ASN A 178 15.82 -4.44 -12.02
C ASN A 178 14.99 -3.72 -13.11
N SER A 179 14.72 -4.37 -14.25
CA SER A 179 14.25 -3.70 -15.49
C SER A 179 12.78 -3.25 -15.49
N ASN A 180 12.23 -2.87 -14.34
CA ASN A 180 10.99 -2.13 -14.16
C ASN A 180 11.13 -0.97 -13.14
N ASP A 181 12.18 -0.98 -12.30
CA ASP A 181 12.21 -0.28 -11.01
C ASP A 181 13.31 0.79 -11.00
N LEU A 182 12.93 2.04 -10.73
CA LEU A 182 13.88 3.15 -10.63
C LEU A 182 13.27 4.23 -9.75
N ASN A 183 14.11 4.84 -8.91
CA ASN A 183 13.68 5.84 -7.94
C ASN A 183 13.24 7.13 -8.65
N ILE A 184 11.93 7.30 -8.76
CA ILE A 184 11.30 8.53 -9.21
C ILE A 184 11.16 9.46 -8.00
N THR A 185 11.72 10.66 -8.12
CA THR A 185 11.37 11.79 -7.25
C THR A 185 10.28 12.59 -7.93
N MET A 186 9.10 12.64 -7.31
CA MET A 186 8.02 13.50 -7.78
C MET A 186 8.30 14.92 -7.28
N PRO A 187 8.33 15.94 -8.17
CA PRO A 187 8.45 17.31 -7.72
C PRO A 187 7.30 17.66 -6.78
N LYS A 188 7.57 18.55 -5.81
CA LYS A 188 6.53 19.09 -4.91
C LYS A 188 5.35 19.71 -5.68
N ASP A 189 5.59 20.13 -6.92
CA ASP A 189 4.59 20.53 -7.90
C ASP A 189 4.12 19.33 -8.75
N ARG A 190 2.85 18.95 -8.59
CA ARG A 190 2.22 17.80 -9.27
C ARG A 190 1.88 18.05 -10.73
N THR A 191 2.11 19.26 -11.25
CA THR A 191 1.96 19.56 -12.68
C THR A 191 3.20 19.23 -13.50
N LEU A 192 4.31 18.94 -12.82
CA LEU A 192 5.59 18.62 -13.44
C LEU A 192 5.83 17.12 -13.49
N ASP A 193 6.41 16.67 -14.60
CA ASP A 193 6.79 15.28 -14.77
C ASP A 193 7.82 14.86 -13.73
N SER A 194 7.67 13.61 -13.28
CA SER A 194 8.48 13.02 -12.24
C SER A 194 9.90 12.73 -12.74
N ARG A 195 10.94 13.07 -11.96
CA ARG A 195 12.34 12.97 -12.39
C ARG A 195 13.07 11.82 -11.71
N LEU A 196 13.85 11.09 -12.48
CA LEU A 196 14.75 10.04 -11.98
C LEU A 196 15.95 10.68 -11.28
N MET A 197 16.16 10.39 -10.00
CA MET A 197 17.47 10.65 -9.38
C MET A 197 18.38 9.49 -9.73
N ALA A 198 19.22 9.68 -10.76
CA ALA A 198 20.36 8.80 -10.94
C ALA A 198 21.25 8.89 -9.71
N LEU A 199 21.53 7.76 -9.05
CA LEU A 199 22.73 7.69 -8.21
C LEU A 199 23.90 8.04 -9.13
N GLN A 200 24.61 9.14 -8.82
CA GLN A 200 25.83 9.52 -9.51
C GLN A 200 26.91 8.45 -9.26
N SER A 201 26.89 7.39 -10.06
CA SER A 201 28.05 6.55 -10.29
C SER A 201 29.01 7.34 -11.18
N ASN A 202 30.24 7.57 -10.71
CA ASN A 202 31.33 8.19 -11.47
C ASN A 202 31.78 7.37 -12.71
N SER A 203 31.15 6.24 -13.00
CA SER A 203 31.38 5.43 -14.20
C SER A 203 30.13 5.47 -15.07
N GLY A 204 30.30 5.93 -16.31
CA GLY A 204 29.24 6.26 -17.26
C GLY A 204 28.22 5.14 -17.50
N LEU A 205 27.05 5.54 -17.98
CA LEU A 205 25.96 4.63 -18.33
C LEU A 205 26.45 3.61 -19.37
N GLN A 206 26.41 2.33 -19.01
CA GLN A 206 26.76 1.22 -19.89
C GLN A 206 25.74 1.14 -21.05
N TYR A 207 26.24 1.23 -22.28
CA TYR A 207 25.44 1.19 -23.51
C TYR A 207 24.64 -0.12 -23.61
N GLY A 208 23.32 -0.04 -23.85
CA GLY A 208 22.44 -1.20 -24.08
C GLY A 208 21.44 -1.54 -22.96
N ARG A 209 21.51 -0.88 -21.80
CA ARG A 209 20.51 -1.09 -20.73
C ARG A 209 19.27 -0.22 -21.02
N ARG A 210 18.12 -0.84 -21.26
CA ARG A 210 16.83 -0.13 -21.33
C ARG A 210 16.62 0.56 -19.98
N VAL A 211 16.44 1.88 -19.99
CA VAL A 211 16.01 2.63 -18.80
C VAL A 211 14.56 2.26 -18.56
N PRO A 212 14.23 1.51 -17.48
CA PRO A 212 12.83 1.29 -17.12
C PRO A 212 12.18 2.62 -16.73
N SER A 213 10.86 2.71 -16.78
CA SER A 213 10.16 3.96 -16.47
C SER A 213 10.35 4.42 -15.02
N GLY A 214 10.62 3.49 -14.09
CA GLY A 214 10.49 3.71 -12.65
C GLY A 214 9.04 3.86 -12.20
N GLU A 215 8.07 3.65 -13.10
CA GLU A 215 6.64 3.83 -12.81
C GLU A 215 6.15 2.86 -11.73
N TYR A 216 6.85 1.74 -11.53
CA TYR A 216 6.53 0.75 -10.50
C TYR A 216 7.70 0.59 -9.54
N SER A 217 7.37 0.40 -8.27
CA SER A 217 8.28 0.10 -7.17
C SER A 217 7.63 -0.94 -6.25
N TRP A 218 8.37 -1.46 -5.27
CA TRP A 218 7.83 -2.45 -4.35
C TRP A 218 8.30 -2.27 -2.92
N ILE A 219 7.54 -2.88 -2.01
CA ILE A 219 7.98 -3.23 -0.65
C ILE A 219 7.66 -4.70 -0.40
N ALA A 220 8.37 -5.32 0.53
CA ALA A 220 8.05 -6.65 0.99
C ALA A 220 7.80 -6.66 2.49
N THR A 221 6.61 -7.04 2.91
CA THR A 221 6.28 -7.20 4.32
C THR A 221 6.45 -8.66 4.71
N VAL A 222 7.28 -8.92 5.71
CA VAL A 222 7.56 -10.26 6.24
C VAL A 222 6.92 -10.39 7.61
N ASN A 223 6.08 -11.41 7.79
CA ASN A 223 5.40 -11.68 9.04
C ASN A 223 5.63 -13.14 9.45
N ARG A 224 6.27 -13.35 10.60
CA ARG A 224 6.55 -14.70 11.09
C ARG A 224 5.29 -15.44 11.51
N LEU A 225 5.19 -16.71 11.11
CA LEU A 225 4.07 -17.57 11.47
C LEU A 225 4.29 -18.22 12.84
N GLY A 226 3.94 -17.51 13.91
CA GLY A 226 4.07 -18.01 15.28
C GLY A 226 5.53 -18.30 15.65
N THR A 227 5.79 -19.43 16.31
CA THR A 227 7.14 -19.89 16.65
C THR A 227 7.84 -20.64 15.51
N SER A 228 7.21 -20.74 14.34
CA SER A 228 7.73 -21.49 13.20
C SER A 228 8.95 -20.82 12.55
N ARG A 229 9.71 -21.62 11.79
CA ARG A 229 10.77 -21.16 10.85
C ARG A 229 10.23 -20.55 9.56
N PHE A 230 8.91 -20.59 9.39
CA PHE A 230 8.22 -20.05 8.22
C PHE A 230 7.70 -18.65 8.49
N ALA A 231 7.71 -17.83 7.45
CA ALA A 231 7.13 -16.49 7.44
C ALA A 231 6.24 -16.32 6.20
N SER A 232 5.21 -15.49 6.36
CA SER A 232 4.44 -14.95 5.25
C SER A 232 5.19 -13.76 4.67
N LEU A 233 5.60 -13.88 3.40
CA LEU A 233 6.20 -12.81 2.61
C LEU A 233 5.12 -12.26 1.68
N SER A 234 4.75 -11.00 1.85
CA SER A 234 3.84 -10.30 0.93
C SER A 234 4.63 -9.22 0.18
N VAL A 235 4.77 -9.39 -1.14
CA VAL A 235 5.38 -8.39 -2.02
C VAL A 235 4.30 -7.49 -2.59
N VAL A 236 4.42 -6.20 -2.30
CA VAL A 236 3.45 -5.16 -2.60
C VAL A 236 4.03 -4.31 -3.70
N VAL A 237 3.41 -4.35 -4.89
CA VAL A 237 3.85 -3.55 -6.04
C VAL A 237 3.00 -2.29 -6.12
N MET A 238 3.66 -1.15 -6.13
CA MET A 238 3.06 0.19 -6.15
C MET A 238 3.45 0.92 -7.43
N LYS A 239 2.48 1.65 -7.98
CA LYS A 239 2.65 2.52 -9.13
C LYS A 239 2.81 3.97 -8.69
N ASN A 240 3.80 4.68 -9.24
CA ASN A 240 4.13 6.06 -8.94
C ASN A 240 4.28 6.32 -7.45
N ARG A 241 4.96 5.41 -6.75
CA ARG A 241 5.25 5.56 -5.33
C ARG A 241 6.18 6.75 -5.12
N ASP A 242 5.78 7.65 -4.23
CA ASP A 242 6.64 8.76 -3.83
C ASP A 242 7.70 8.26 -2.84
N SER A 243 8.95 8.54 -3.20
CA SER A 243 10.17 8.18 -2.49
C SER A 243 10.46 9.09 -1.29
N SER A 244 9.85 10.28 -1.25
CA SER A 244 10.12 11.29 -0.24
C SER A 244 9.34 11.00 1.05
N SER A 245 10.06 10.92 2.18
CA SER A 245 9.45 11.14 3.51
C SER A 245 9.53 12.63 3.83
N ASP A 246 8.87 13.47 3.03
CA ASP A 246 8.71 14.88 3.37
C ASP A 246 7.65 14.95 4.49
N PHE A 247 8.12 14.82 5.73
CA PHE A 247 7.26 15.00 6.89
C PHE A 247 6.95 16.49 7.07
N PRO A 248 5.74 16.83 7.54
CA PRO A 248 5.45 18.19 7.96
C PRO A 248 6.53 18.66 8.96
N THR A 249 6.94 19.92 8.85
CA THR A 249 7.87 20.55 9.82
C THR A 249 7.13 21.44 10.82
N ALA A 250 5.81 21.59 10.64
CA ALA A 250 4.90 22.34 11.48
C ALA A 250 3.52 21.64 11.50
N LEU A 251 2.61 22.13 12.35
CA LEU A 251 1.23 21.66 12.38
C LEU A 251 0.58 21.85 11.00
N GLU A 252 0.13 20.76 10.41
CA GLU A 252 -0.50 20.72 9.09
C GLU A 252 -1.97 20.34 9.25
N THR A 253 -2.85 21.20 8.74
CA THR A 253 -4.30 20.99 8.80
C THR A 253 -4.85 20.53 7.45
N GLU A 254 -4.10 20.71 6.36
CA GLU A 254 -4.53 20.26 5.03
C GLU A 254 -4.29 18.75 4.87
N PRO A 255 -5.35 17.94 4.63
CA PRO A 255 -5.21 16.48 4.51
C PRO A 255 -4.21 16.01 3.46
N ARG A 256 -4.05 16.78 2.38
CA ARG A 256 -3.16 16.48 1.25
C ARG A 256 -1.68 16.67 1.55
N ARG A 257 -1.33 17.24 2.70
CA ARG A 257 0.06 17.50 3.09
C ARG A 257 0.48 16.71 4.33
N ASN A 258 -0.41 15.86 4.84
CA ASN A 258 -0.25 15.22 6.13
C ASN A 258 -0.31 13.69 6.00
N GLY A 259 0.84 13.08 5.65
CA GLY A 259 0.97 11.62 5.56
C GLY A 259 0.21 10.98 4.40
N VAL A 260 0.24 11.55 3.20
CA VAL A 260 -0.54 11.06 2.04
C VAL A 260 -0.13 9.66 1.56
N ASN A 261 1.18 9.39 1.58
CA ASN A 261 1.76 8.19 0.97
C ASN A 261 1.46 6.94 1.78
N GLU A 262 1.28 7.07 3.09
CA GLU A 262 1.00 5.96 3.98
C GLU A 262 0.13 6.51 5.09
N ARG A 263 -1.15 6.15 5.08
CA ARG A 263 -2.15 6.67 6.02
C ARG A 263 -2.50 5.60 7.03
N LEU A 264 -2.75 6.03 8.26
CA LEU A 264 -3.16 5.15 9.34
C LEU A 264 -4.63 5.42 9.69
N ALA A 265 -5.39 4.36 9.90
CA ALA A 265 -6.76 4.41 10.37
C ALA A 265 -6.99 3.33 11.45
N TYR A 266 -7.95 3.57 12.33
CA TYR A 266 -8.44 2.62 13.31
C TYR A 266 -9.60 1.80 12.74
N VAL A 267 -9.65 0.50 13.07
CA VAL A 267 -10.82 -0.33 12.76
C VAL A 267 -11.78 -0.29 13.94
N SER A 268 -12.85 0.49 13.77
CA SER A 268 -13.86 0.73 14.81
C SER A 268 -14.97 -0.33 14.88
N PHE A 269 -15.15 -1.09 13.80
CA PHE A 269 -16.12 -2.18 13.68
C PHE A 269 -15.66 -3.15 12.61
N ALA A 270 -15.96 -4.44 12.79
CA ALA A 270 -15.74 -5.46 11.79
C ALA A 270 -16.82 -6.55 11.84
N SER A 271 -17.16 -7.12 10.68
CA SER A 271 -18.09 -8.25 10.57
C SER A 271 -17.82 -9.07 9.32
N GLY A 272 -18.09 -10.38 9.37
CA GLY A 272 -18.06 -11.25 8.18
C GLY A 272 -16.74 -11.97 7.89
N PHE A 273 -15.68 -11.75 8.68
CA PHE A 273 -14.36 -12.39 8.51
C PHE A 273 -14.32 -13.86 8.97
N ASN A 274 -15.18 -14.69 8.39
CA ASN A 274 -15.24 -16.12 8.63
C ASN A 274 -15.41 -16.87 7.30
N GLY A 275 -14.56 -17.85 7.03
CA GLY A 275 -14.61 -18.67 5.82
C GLY A 275 -13.71 -18.19 4.68
N GLY A 276 -12.84 -17.21 4.92
CA GLY A 276 -11.75 -16.82 4.02
C GLY A 276 -12.12 -15.90 2.86
N ALA A 277 -13.29 -15.25 2.90
CA ALA A 277 -13.77 -14.33 1.87
C ALA A 277 -13.66 -12.83 2.26
N GLY A 278 -12.99 -12.54 3.38
CA GLY A 278 -12.91 -11.20 3.96
C GLY A 278 -14.20 -10.80 4.67
N GLY A 279 -14.44 -9.49 4.78
CA GLY A 279 -15.58 -8.97 5.54
C GLY A 279 -15.68 -7.44 5.49
N MET A 280 -16.68 -6.91 6.17
CA MET A 280 -16.91 -5.48 6.28
C MET A 280 -16.14 -4.90 7.47
N VAL A 281 -15.50 -3.75 7.28
CA VAL A 281 -14.91 -2.96 8.36
C VAL A 281 -15.33 -1.50 8.28
N TYR A 282 -15.34 -0.83 9.43
CA TYR A 282 -15.46 0.61 9.53
C TYR A 282 -14.13 1.23 9.95
N LEU A 283 -13.58 2.05 9.05
CA LEU A 283 -12.32 2.74 9.25
C LEU A 283 -12.59 4.14 9.81
N ALA A 284 -11.82 4.53 10.81
CA ALA A 284 -11.82 5.87 11.38
C ALA A 284 -10.41 6.45 11.35
N GLY A 285 -10.26 7.67 10.83
CA GLY A 285 -8.97 8.36 10.80
C GLY A 285 -9.12 9.84 11.08
N ALA A 286 -8.01 10.50 11.43
CA ALA A 286 -8.00 11.92 11.70
C ALA A 286 -8.51 12.72 10.49
N GLN A 287 -9.39 13.71 10.71
CA GLN A 287 -9.90 14.56 9.63
C GLN A 287 -8.78 15.30 8.87
N SER A 288 -7.63 15.51 9.52
CA SER A 288 -6.42 16.09 8.92
C SER A 288 -5.66 15.11 8.01
N THR A 289 -6.19 13.94 7.68
CA THR A 289 -5.60 12.96 6.75
C THR A 289 -6.60 12.65 5.64
N LEU A 290 -6.11 12.24 4.46
CA LEU A 290 -7.00 11.94 3.34
C LEU A 290 -7.87 10.70 3.63
N ASP A 291 -9.15 10.80 3.30
CA ASP A 291 -10.16 9.75 3.40
C ASP A 291 -10.28 8.91 2.11
N LEU A 292 -9.46 9.20 1.09
CA LEU A 292 -9.53 8.60 -0.24
C LEU A 292 -9.25 7.09 -0.22
N LEU A 293 -10.25 6.28 -0.48
CA LEU A 293 -10.16 4.83 -0.68
C LEU A 293 -11.12 4.43 -1.80
N GLN A 294 -10.67 3.59 -2.72
CA GLN A 294 -11.47 3.16 -3.86
C GLN A 294 -11.55 1.64 -3.91
N ALA A 295 -12.53 1.13 -4.66
CA ALA A 295 -12.57 -0.28 -5.00
C ALA A 295 -11.31 -0.66 -5.77
N ASN A 296 -10.74 -1.81 -5.44
CA ASN A 296 -9.45 -2.34 -5.90
C ASN A 296 -8.20 -1.71 -5.28
N ASP A 297 -8.33 -0.74 -4.37
CA ASP A 297 -7.19 -0.34 -3.54
C ASP A 297 -6.81 -1.48 -2.58
N TRP A 298 -5.62 -1.38 -1.99
CA TRP A 298 -5.15 -2.32 -0.99
C TRP A 298 -4.95 -1.62 0.34
N ILE A 299 -5.28 -2.34 1.41
CA ILE A 299 -4.99 -1.92 2.78
C ILE A 299 -4.32 -3.05 3.53
N MET A 300 -3.48 -2.71 4.50
CA MET A 300 -2.89 -3.68 5.40
C MET A 300 -3.56 -3.58 6.76
N LEU A 301 -4.14 -4.68 7.24
CA LEU A 301 -4.59 -4.78 8.64
C LEU A 301 -3.43 -5.22 9.52
N SER A 302 -3.31 -4.58 10.67
CA SER A 302 -2.25 -4.82 11.64
C SER A 302 -2.85 -4.92 13.04
N ARG A 303 -2.43 -5.93 13.81
CA ARG A 303 -2.77 -6.05 15.23
C ARG A 303 -1.58 -6.55 16.02
N ARG A 304 -1.58 -6.29 17.32
CA ARG A 304 -0.70 -7.00 18.26
C ARG A 304 -1.40 -8.27 18.73
N VAL A 305 -0.63 -9.34 18.82
CA VAL A 305 -1.08 -10.63 19.38
C VAL A 305 -0.46 -10.83 20.76
N SER A 306 0.72 -10.27 20.98
CA SER A 306 1.39 -10.21 22.28
C SER A 306 2.22 -8.92 22.38
N ALA A 307 2.87 -8.69 23.52
CA ALA A 307 3.76 -7.55 23.71
C ALA A 307 4.91 -7.48 22.68
N THR A 308 5.31 -8.62 22.11
CA THR A 308 6.43 -8.73 21.16
C THR A 308 6.01 -9.18 19.76
N GLN A 309 4.78 -9.67 19.59
CA GLN A 309 4.31 -10.21 18.32
C GLN A 309 3.20 -9.35 17.73
N SER A 310 3.44 -8.89 16.49
CA SER A 310 2.43 -8.27 15.64
C SER A 310 2.11 -9.16 14.44
N VAL A 311 0.89 -9.06 13.96
CA VAL A 311 0.44 -9.73 12.75
C VAL A 311 -0.03 -8.67 11.77
N HIS A 312 0.42 -8.82 10.52
CA HIS A 312 0.12 -7.92 9.41
C HIS A 312 -0.38 -8.75 8.23
N ARG A 313 -1.46 -8.32 7.58
CA ARG A 313 -2.03 -8.97 6.39
C ARG A 313 -2.61 -7.94 5.43
N TRP A 314 -2.43 -8.20 4.15
CA TRP A 314 -2.96 -7.36 3.09
C TRP A 314 -4.36 -7.81 2.67
N TYR A 315 -5.22 -6.82 2.43
CA TYR A 315 -6.60 -7.00 2.02
C TYR A 315 -6.86 -6.13 0.81
N ARG A 316 -7.60 -6.69 -0.15
CA ARG A 316 -8.09 -5.93 -1.29
C ARG A 316 -9.42 -5.29 -0.91
N VAL A 317 -9.59 -4.02 -1.27
CA VAL A 317 -10.86 -3.33 -1.11
C VAL A 317 -11.81 -3.78 -2.20
N ALA A 318 -12.82 -4.59 -1.85
CA ALA A 318 -13.86 -5.02 -2.78
C ALA A 318 -14.81 -3.86 -3.10
N SER A 319 -15.19 -3.08 -2.08
CA SER A 319 -15.96 -1.85 -2.23
C SER A 319 -15.71 -0.90 -1.08
N ALA A 320 -15.89 0.39 -1.32
CA ALA A 320 -15.85 1.43 -0.31
C ALA A 320 -17.03 2.37 -0.54
N ASP A 321 -17.61 2.88 0.55
CA ASP A 321 -18.68 3.88 0.46
C ASP A 321 -18.20 5.13 -0.30
N ARG A 322 -19.11 5.81 -1.00
CA ARG A 322 -18.74 6.87 -1.95
C ARG A 322 -18.12 8.10 -1.29
N GLU A 323 -18.55 8.43 -0.08
CA GLU A 323 -18.12 9.59 0.69
C GLU A 323 -17.85 9.17 2.14
N ALA A 324 -16.79 9.69 2.74
CA ALA A 324 -16.54 9.48 4.16
C ALA A 324 -17.42 10.41 4.99
N LEU A 325 -17.96 9.88 6.10
CA LEU A 325 -18.71 10.66 7.06
C LEU A 325 -17.74 11.40 7.96
N ASN A 326 -17.88 12.73 8.07
CA ASN A 326 -17.12 13.50 9.04
C ASN A 326 -17.90 13.55 10.36
N ILE A 327 -17.28 13.06 11.43
CA ILE A 327 -17.90 12.90 12.75
C ILE A 327 -16.98 13.55 13.79
N VAL A 328 -17.58 14.12 14.84
CA VAL A 328 -16.86 14.55 16.04
C VAL A 328 -17.16 13.55 17.14
N THR A 329 -16.14 12.97 17.78
CA THR A 329 -16.32 11.98 18.86
C THR A 329 -17.00 12.61 20.09
N ASP A 330 -17.86 11.88 20.83
CA ASP A 330 -18.68 12.42 21.94
C ASP A 330 -18.03 12.22 23.34
N SER A 331 -18.61 12.77 24.42
CA SER A 331 -18.06 12.68 25.79
C SER A 331 -18.46 11.44 26.58
N ASN A 332 -19.35 10.60 26.04
CA ASN A 332 -20.01 9.55 26.79
C ASN A 332 -19.31 8.21 26.54
N SER A 333 -18.14 8.07 27.19
CA SER A 333 -17.54 6.82 27.68
C SER A 333 -17.87 5.55 26.88
N GLY A 334 -17.07 5.26 25.85
CA GLY A 334 -16.94 3.90 25.29
C GLY A 334 -18.14 3.30 24.57
N SER A 335 -19.29 3.97 24.50
CA SER A 335 -20.45 3.47 23.78
C SER A 335 -20.63 4.18 22.45
N ILE A 336 -20.41 3.42 21.38
CA ILE A 336 -21.29 3.29 20.22
C ILE A 336 -22.26 4.47 20.06
N ASP A 337 -21.99 5.36 19.09
CA ASP A 337 -23.10 6.02 18.40
C ASP A 337 -23.99 4.89 17.88
N THR A 338 -25.08 4.61 18.59
CA THR A 338 -25.92 3.41 18.46
C THR A 338 -26.52 3.28 17.07
N ASN A 339 -26.46 4.35 16.28
CA ASN A 339 -26.86 4.36 14.87
C ASN A 339 -25.79 3.77 13.93
N LEU A 340 -24.51 3.77 14.32
CA LEU A 340 -23.38 3.33 13.50
C LEU A 340 -22.69 2.05 14.00
N GLY A 341 -22.90 1.62 15.25
CA GLY A 341 -22.30 0.36 15.74
C GLY A 341 -20.78 0.40 15.92
N SER A 342 -20.15 1.59 15.95
CA SER A 342 -18.69 1.80 15.98
C SER A 342 -18.16 2.14 17.37
N HIS A 343 -16.98 1.61 17.73
CA HIS A 343 -16.28 1.97 18.97
C HIS A 343 -15.18 3.02 18.72
N PHE A 344 -15.11 4.06 19.56
CA PHE A 344 -14.07 5.08 19.54
C PHE A 344 -13.41 5.17 20.92
N PRO A 345 -12.09 4.94 21.05
CA PRO A 345 -11.40 5.00 22.33
C PRO A 345 -10.85 6.41 22.66
N THR A 346 -10.73 7.28 21.66
CA THR A 346 -10.12 8.62 21.80
C THR A 346 -11.06 9.62 22.48
N ALA A 347 -10.46 10.64 23.10
CA ALA A 347 -11.15 11.72 23.80
C ALA A 347 -12.23 12.42 22.95
N SER A 348 -13.29 12.80 23.66
CA SER A 348 -14.39 13.65 23.19
C SER A 348 -13.91 14.88 22.41
N GLY A 349 -14.66 15.27 21.39
CA GLY A 349 -14.41 16.47 20.60
C GLY A 349 -13.41 16.30 19.47
N THR A 350 -12.97 15.08 19.16
CA THR A 350 -11.98 14.84 18.11
C THR A 350 -12.67 14.67 16.75
N PRO A 351 -12.38 15.53 15.75
CA PRO A 351 -12.94 15.38 14.42
C PRO A 351 -12.23 14.27 13.63
N VAL A 352 -13.00 13.29 13.17
CA VAL A 352 -12.53 12.15 12.41
C VAL A 352 -13.36 11.95 11.15
N TRP A 353 -12.74 11.40 10.11
CA TRP A 353 -13.49 10.83 8.99
C TRP A 353 -13.77 9.36 9.27
N PHE A 354 -14.91 8.88 8.79
CA PHE A 354 -15.40 7.53 9.00
C PHE A 354 -15.84 6.93 7.68
N ARG A 355 -15.42 5.70 7.39
CA ARG A 355 -15.71 5.05 6.12
C ARG A 355 -15.95 3.56 6.24
N LYS A 356 -17.03 3.11 5.64
CA LYS A 356 -17.34 1.69 5.47
C LYS A 356 -16.65 1.11 4.25
N VAL A 357 -16.04 -0.04 4.46
CA VAL A 357 -15.24 -0.73 3.46
C VAL A 357 -15.54 -2.22 3.53
N LEU A 358 -15.71 -2.84 2.36
CA LEU A 358 -15.73 -4.29 2.22
C LEU A 358 -14.35 -4.76 1.77
N LEU A 359 -13.76 -5.66 2.54
CA LEU A 359 -12.45 -6.25 2.29
C LEU A 359 -12.60 -7.67 1.79
N ASP A 360 -11.74 -8.03 0.85
CA ASP A 360 -11.54 -9.38 0.35
C ASP A 360 -10.16 -9.86 0.81
N GLY A 361 -10.11 -11.05 1.42
CA GLY A 361 -8.89 -11.61 2.00
C GLY A 361 -9.14 -12.68 3.06
N PRO A 362 -8.08 -13.12 3.76
CA PRO A 362 -8.17 -14.20 4.75
C PRO A 362 -8.94 -13.78 6.01
N ASP A 363 -9.37 -14.76 6.79
CA ASP A 363 -10.03 -14.50 8.08
C ASP A 363 -9.14 -13.68 9.03
N TRP A 364 -9.78 -12.83 9.82
CA TRP A 364 -9.14 -11.97 10.81
C TRP A 364 -9.95 -12.02 12.10
N SER A 365 -9.26 -12.17 13.23
CA SER A 365 -9.88 -12.08 14.55
C SER A 365 -9.76 -10.65 15.05
N PHE A 366 -10.87 -10.03 15.39
CA PHE A 366 -10.91 -8.68 15.95
C PHE A 366 -11.12 -8.75 17.46
N GLY A 367 -10.19 -8.20 18.23
CA GLY A 367 -10.31 -8.10 19.68
C GLY A 367 -10.86 -6.74 20.11
N LEU A 368 -12.06 -6.38 19.67
CA LEU A 368 -12.73 -5.14 20.07
C LEU A 368 -13.19 -5.26 21.54
N ASN A 369 -12.28 -5.07 22.49
CA ASN A 369 -12.57 -5.11 23.92
C ASN A 369 -13.36 -3.86 24.34
N LEU A 370 -14.68 -4.00 24.51
CA LEU A 370 -15.58 -2.95 25.03
C LEU A 370 -15.50 -2.80 26.57
N SER A 371 -14.34 -3.09 27.17
CA SER A 371 -14.20 -3.35 28.63
C SER A 371 -13.41 -2.29 29.41
N GLY A 372 -12.93 -1.23 28.76
CA GLY A 372 -12.24 -0.10 29.38
C GLY A 372 -10.84 0.18 28.82
N PRO A 373 -10.24 1.34 29.18
CA PRO A 373 -9.15 1.95 28.41
C PRO A 373 -7.77 1.27 28.46
N THR A 374 -7.62 0.13 29.15
CA THR A 374 -6.29 -0.36 29.60
C THR A 374 -5.81 -1.67 28.96
N ASN A 375 -6.62 -2.38 28.16
CA ASN A 375 -6.24 -3.69 27.59
C ASN A 375 -6.56 -3.82 26.08
N TYR A 376 -6.13 -2.83 25.28
CA TYR A 376 -6.28 -2.78 23.82
C TYR A 376 -5.14 -3.47 23.03
N VAL A 377 -4.56 -4.52 23.61
CA VAL A 377 -3.45 -5.25 22.97
C VAL A 377 -3.86 -5.91 21.65
N ASP A 378 -5.16 -6.13 21.41
CA ASP A 378 -5.69 -6.81 20.22
C ASP A 378 -6.45 -5.86 19.26
N ASP A 379 -6.26 -4.55 19.41
CA ASP A 379 -6.86 -3.55 18.52
C ASP A 379 -6.27 -3.65 17.11
N THR A 380 -7.13 -3.46 16.11
CA THR A 380 -6.76 -3.58 14.71
C THR A 380 -6.65 -2.19 14.06
N PHE A 381 -5.53 -1.98 13.39
CA PHE A 381 -5.21 -0.76 12.66
C PHE A 381 -5.14 -1.07 11.17
N ALA A 382 -5.62 -0.15 10.34
CA ALA A 382 -5.52 -0.23 8.90
C ALA A 382 -4.45 0.75 8.40
N THR A 383 -3.52 0.26 7.58
CA THR A 383 -2.59 1.08 6.82
C THR A 383 -3.08 1.17 5.38
N ILE A 384 -3.29 2.39 4.89
CA ILE A 384 -3.77 2.66 3.54
C ILE A 384 -2.60 3.21 2.73
N VAL A 385 -2.22 2.49 1.67
CA VAL A 385 -1.15 2.89 0.76
C VAL A 385 -1.75 3.14 -0.62
N PRO A 386 -1.64 4.36 -1.16
CA PRO A 386 -2.16 4.66 -2.49
C PRO A 386 -1.29 4.00 -3.57
N GLY A 387 -1.90 3.72 -4.72
CA GLY A 387 -1.18 3.26 -5.91
C GLY A 387 -0.71 1.81 -5.84
N VAL A 388 -1.09 1.03 -4.83
CA VAL A 388 -0.84 -0.42 -4.82
C VAL A 388 -1.63 -1.08 -5.95
N VAL A 389 -0.93 -1.79 -6.83
CA VAL A 389 -1.51 -2.46 -8.00
C VAL A 389 -1.76 -3.92 -7.73
N ALA A 390 -0.82 -4.59 -7.07
CA ALA A 390 -0.95 -5.99 -6.70
C ALA A 390 -0.18 -6.30 -5.42
N VAL A 391 -0.65 -7.32 -4.71
CA VAL A 391 0.05 -7.95 -3.61
C VAL A 391 0.16 -9.44 -3.90
N THR A 392 1.38 -9.96 -3.87
CA THR A 392 1.67 -11.39 -4.05
C THR A 392 2.17 -11.94 -2.72
N GLU A 393 1.48 -12.95 -2.20
CA GLU A 393 1.84 -13.58 -0.92
C GLU A 393 2.44 -14.98 -1.14
N ARG A 394 3.52 -15.29 -0.41
CA ARG A 394 4.14 -16.62 -0.37
C ARG A 394 4.52 -16.97 1.05
N ILE A 395 4.45 -18.26 1.38
CA ILE A 395 5.06 -18.80 2.59
C ILE A 395 6.49 -19.16 2.24
N VAL A 396 7.42 -18.57 2.97
CA VAL A 396 8.86 -18.75 2.80
C VAL A 396 9.49 -19.20 4.11
N GLN A 397 10.65 -19.84 4.01
CA GLN A 397 11.45 -20.15 5.18
C GLN A 397 12.38 -18.98 5.50
N LEU A 398 12.51 -18.61 6.77
CA LEU A 398 13.32 -17.44 7.18
C LEU A 398 14.81 -17.58 6.85
N ASP A 399 15.34 -18.78 6.69
CA ASP A 399 16.74 -19.03 6.28
C ASP A 399 16.96 -18.95 4.76
N GLN A 400 15.87 -18.95 3.99
CA GLN A 400 15.89 -18.80 2.54
C GLN A 400 15.76 -17.33 2.12
N LEU A 401 15.27 -16.49 3.02
CA LEU A 401 15.13 -15.05 2.82
C LEU A 401 16.41 -14.32 3.23
#